data_AF-A0AAU8JK26-F1
#
_entry.id   AF-A0AAU8JK26-F1
#
_cell.length_a   1.000
_cell.length_b   1.000
_cell.length_c   1.000
_cell.angle_alpha   90.00
_cell.angle_beta   90.00
_cell.angle_gamma   90.00
#
_symmetry.space_group_name_H-M   'P 1'
#
loop_
_entity.id
_entity.type
_entity.pdbx_description
1 polymer ?
#
loop_
_entity_poly.entity_id
_entity_poly.type
_entity_poly.pdbx_seq_one_letter_code
_entity_poly.pdbx_strand_id
1 'polypeptide(L)'
;MIAINSQLNDLISQSEGRYLSNSELQGIKQYLQTVSERAKIYDILQAKSDPLIRLALKKFMTLHPDVMKKHGKRCYYDMTEVMRYIALSVLRDDPQFFKEAMALWETNILAAYQKQYPCLVCYRCLQEIIHENLPTNVTKYMDPYITIMMQALDLPAKMMNAA
;
A
#
# COMPACT_ATOMS: atom_id res chain seq x y z
N MET A 1 9.72 -20.17 -11.47
CA MET A 1 8.36 -20.23 -10.90
C MET A 1 8.11 -18.91 -10.21
N ILE A 2 6.99 -18.22 -10.44
CA ILE A 2 6.70 -16.96 -9.75
C ILE A 2 5.85 -17.31 -8.51
N ALA A 3 6.39 -17.09 -7.32
CA ALA A 3 5.64 -17.29 -6.08
C ALA A 3 4.64 -16.14 -5.83
N ILE A 4 3.71 -16.35 -4.89
CA ILE A 4 2.69 -15.37 -4.52
C ILE A 4 3.26 -14.14 -3.79
N ASN A 5 4.47 -14.21 -3.22
CA ASN A 5 5.19 -13.05 -2.72
C ASN A 5 6.69 -13.13 -3.00
N SER A 6 7.36 -11.98 -2.99
CA SER A 6 8.80 -11.83 -3.17
C SER A 6 9.61 -12.74 -2.24
N GLN A 7 9.29 -12.79 -0.95
CA GLN A 7 10.04 -13.57 0.03
C GLN A 7 10.06 -15.08 -0.25
N LEU A 8 8.90 -15.67 -0.62
CA LEU A 8 8.84 -17.08 -0.98
C LEU A 8 9.53 -17.35 -2.32
N ASN A 9 9.47 -16.40 -3.25
CA ASN A 9 10.17 -16.50 -4.52
C ASN A 9 11.69 -16.58 -4.29
N ASP A 10 12.23 -15.66 -3.49
CA ASP A 10 13.65 -15.61 -3.14
C ASP A 10 14.10 -16.86 -2.40
N LEU A 11 13.29 -17.35 -1.45
CA LEU A 11 13.56 -18.58 -0.71
C LEU A 11 13.70 -19.80 -1.64
N ILE A 12 12.80 -19.93 -2.62
CA ILE A 12 12.82 -21.02 -3.59
C ILE A 12 14.06 -20.89 -4.49
N SER A 13 14.33 -19.69 -5.02
CA SER A 13 15.49 -19.43 -5.88
C SER A 13 16.82 -19.68 -5.16
N GLN A 14 16.96 -19.30 -3.90
CA GLN A 14 18.16 -19.54 -3.09
C GLN A 14 18.37 -21.02 -2.70
N SER A 15 17.35 -21.85 -2.92
CA SER A 15 17.37 -23.27 -2.58
C SER A 15 17.54 -24.15 -3.81
N GLU A 16 17.75 -23.58 -4.99
CA GLU A 16 18.04 -24.35 -6.20
C GLU A 16 19.25 -25.27 -6.00
N GLY A 17 19.09 -26.55 -6.37
CA GLY A 17 20.12 -27.58 -6.19
C GLY A 17 20.19 -28.22 -4.80
N ARG A 18 19.29 -27.86 -3.87
CA ARG A 18 19.21 -28.48 -2.53
C ARG A 18 17.77 -28.54 -2.00
N TYR A 19 17.57 -29.28 -0.93
CA TYR A 19 16.32 -29.22 -0.17
C TYR A 19 16.32 -28.00 0.76
N LEU A 20 15.13 -27.51 1.09
CA LEU A 20 14.94 -26.52 2.13
C LEU A 20 15.37 -27.09 3.49
N SER A 21 16.07 -26.28 4.26
CA SER A 21 16.32 -26.54 5.67
C SER A 21 15.03 -26.41 6.50
N ASN A 22 15.06 -26.88 7.74
CA ASN A 22 13.93 -26.78 8.66
C ASN A 22 13.53 -25.31 8.93
N SER A 23 14.49 -24.39 9.01
CA SER A 23 14.23 -22.96 9.21
C SER A 23 13.59 -22.32 7.98
N GLU A 24 14.06 -22.65 6.79
CA GLU A 24 13.48 -22.17 5.53
C GLU A 24 12.05 -22.68 5.34
N LEU A 25 11.81 -23.97 5.60
CA LEU A 25 10.47 -24.55 5.56
C LEU A 25 9.54 -23.94 6.61
N GLN A 26 10.07 -23.54 7.77
CA GLN A 26 9.29 -22.85 8.80
C GLN A 26 8.79 -21.48 8.33
N GLY A 27 9.57 -20.75 7.53
CA GLY A 27 9.13 -19.49 6.91
C GLY A 27 7.90 -19.68 6.02
N ILE A 28 7.89 -20.75 5.20
CA ILE A 28 6.71 -21.11 4.38
C ILE A 28 5.50 -21.39 5.26
N LYS A 29 5.67 -22.15 6.35
CA LYS A 29 4.57 -22.48 7.27
C LYS A 29 3.99 -21.22 7.93
N GLN A 30 4.83 -20.29 8.38
CA GLN A 30 4.40 -19.03 8.98
C GLN A 30 3.61 -18.16 8.00
N TYR A 31 4.05 -18.11 6.75
CA TYR A 31 3.31 -17.43 5.68
C TYR A 31 1.90 -18.00 5.50
N LEU A 32 1.78 -19.34 5.46
CA LEU A 32 0.50 -20.02 5.26
C LEU A 32 -0.46 -19.85 6.45
N GLN A 33 0.06 -19.82 7.68
CA GLN A 33 -0.73 -19.63 8.90
C GLN A 33 -1.49 -18.29 8.93
N THR A 34 -1.01 -17.29 8.21
CA THR A 34 -1.53 -15.92 8.23
C THR A 34 -2.43 -15.59 7.02
N VAL A 35 -2.52 -16.48 6.02
CA VAL A 35 -3.33 -16.26 4.79
C VAL A 35 -4.80 -16.00 5.11
N SER A 36 -5.39 -16.78 6.02
CA SER A 36 -6.82 -16.63 6.35
C SER A 36 -7.12 -15.28 7.01
N GLU A 37 -6.21 -14.76 7.84
CA GLU A 37 -6.35 -13.43 8.44
C GLU A 37 -6.22 -12.35 7.37
N ARG A 38 -5.20 -12.41 6.51
CA ARG A 38 -5.00 -11.44 5.42
C ARG A 38 -6.16 -11.43 4.42
N ALA A 39 -6.76 -12.58 4.13
CA ALA A 39 -7.96 -12.67 3.30
C ALA A 39 -9.17 -11.94 3.94
N LYS A 40 -9.39 -12.10 5.25
CA LYS A 40 -10.44 -11.35 5.96
C LYS A 40 -10.18 -9.84 5.92
N ILE A 41 -8.92 -9.42 6.05
CA ILE A 41 -8.56 -8.01 5.92
C ILE A 41 -8.85 -7.51 4.50
N TYR A 42 -8.49 -8.28 3.47
CA TYR A 42 -8.80 -7.96 2.08
C TYR A 42 -10.31 -7.71 1.88
N ASP A 43 -11.17 -8.57 2.42
CA ASP A 43 -12.63 -8.42 2.33
C ASP A 43 -13.12 -7.14 3.04
N ILE A 44 -12.55 -6.84 4.22
CA ILE A 44 -12.85 -5.59 4.95
C ILE A 44 -12.44 -4.38 4.10
N LEU A 45 -11.25 -4.39 3.50
CA LEU A 45 -10.78 -3.30 2.64
C LEU A 45 -11.68 -3.15 1.42
N GLN A 46 -12.04 -4.24 0.76
CA GLN A 46 -12.95 -4.21 -0.37
C GLN A 46 -14.29 -3.56 -0.01
N ALA A 47 -14.86 -3.91 1.16
CA ALA A 47 -16.15 -3.39 1.61
C ALA A 47 -16.11 -1.96 2.15
N LYS A 48 -14.98 -1.53 2.72
CA LYS A 48 -14.87 -0.25 3.45
C LYS A 48 -14.08 0.84 2.72
N SER A 49 -13.38 0.54 1.63
CA SER A 49 -12.50 1.52 0.96
C SER A 49 -13.25 2.77 0.47
N ASP A 50 -14.35 2.61 -0.28
CA ASP A 50 -15.07 3.76 -0.83
C ASP A 50 -15.52 4.79 0.23
N PRO A 51 -16.20 4.41 1.32
CA PRO A 51 -16.59 5.39 2.34
C PRO A 51 -15.39 6.03 3.04
N LEU A 52 -14.30 5.29 3.30
CA LEU A 52 -13.08 5.84 3.89
C LEU A 52 -12.42 6.87 2.97
N ILE A 53 -12.31 6.57 1.68
CA ILE A 53 -11.77 7.49 0.68
C ILE A 53 -12.59 8.78 0.62
N ARG A 54 -13.93 8.67 0.62
CA ARG A 54 -14.81 9.85 0.59
C ARG A 54 -14.63 10.72 1.83
N LEU A 55 -14.50 10.11 3.01
CA LEU A 55 -14.23 10.84 4.26
C LEU A 55 -12.87 11.51 4.23
N ALA A 56 -11.83 10.81 3.76
CA ALA A 56 -10.48 11.35 3.62
C ALA A 56 -10.44 12.55 2.66
N LEU A 57 -11.10 12.45 1.51
CA LEU A 57 -11.19 13.54 0.54
C LEU A 57 -12.03 14.72 1.05
N LYS A 58 -13.06 14.46 1.84
CA LYS A 58 -13.83 15.53 2.52
C LYS A 58 -12.95 16.28 3.52
N LYS A 59 -12.13 15.56 4.30
CA LYS A 59 -11.12 16.15 5.20
C LYS A 59 -10.07 16.93 4.41
N PHE A 60 -9.53 16.35 3.34
CA PHE A 60 -8.55 17.00 2.48
C PHE A 60 -9.09 18.29 1.82
N MET A 61 -10.36 18.32 1.43
CA MET A 61 -11.00 19.50 0.84
C MET A 61 -10.99 20.72 1.77
N THR A 62 -10.98 20.53 3.09
CA THR A 62 -10.88 21.67 4.03
C THR A 62 -9.47 22.26 4.08
N LEU A 63 -8.46 21.48 3.69
CA LEU A 63 -7.04 21.87 3.69
C LEU A 63 -6.60 22.40 2.32
N HIS A 64 -7.10 21.79 1.23
CA HIS A 64 -6.74 22.10 -0.15
C HIS A 64 -7.98 22.19 -1.07
N PRO A 65 -8.86 23.19 -0.86
CA PRO A 65 -10.11 23.33 -1.59
C PRO A 65 -9.90 23.60 -3.10
N ASP A 66 -8.83 24.30 -3.46
CA ASP A 66 -8.44 24.59 -4.85
C ASP A 66 -8.05 23.32 -5.60
N VAL A 67 -7.27 22.44 -4.97
CA VAL A 67 -6.89 21.13 -5.52
C VAL A 67 -8.14 20.27 -5.70
N MET A 68 -9.01 20.19 -4.69
CA MET A 68 -10.23 19.38 -4.77
C MET A 68 -11.22 19.89 -5.82
N LYS A 69 -11.37 21.22 -5.97
CA LYS A 69 -12.21 21.81 -7.02
C LYS A 69 -11.73 21.44 -8.42
N LYS A 70 -10.41 21.42 -8.64
CA LYS A 70 -9.82 21.17 -9.97
C LYS A 70 -9.60 19.68 -10.27
N HIS A 71 -9.26 18.89 -9.26
CA HIS A 71 -8.74 17.53 -9.41
C HIS A 71 -9.49 16.46 -8.60
N GLY A 72 -10.60 16.79 -7.93
CA GLY A 72 -11.28 15.86 -7.00
C GLY A 72 -11.62 14.49 -7.58
N LYS A 73 -12.06 14.41 -8.85
CA LYS A 73 -12.31 13.11 -9.52
C LYS A 73 -11.03 12.27 -9.65
N ARG A 74 -9.90 12.93 -9.95
CA ARG A 74 -8.60 12.27 -10.07
C ARG A 74 -8.06 11.85 -8.71
N CYS A 75 -8.18 12.70 -7.68
CA CYS A 75 -7.80 12.35 -6.31
C CYS A 75 -8.57 11.12 -5.81
N TYR A 76 -9.87 11.03 -6.09
CA TYR A 76 -10.67 9.85 -5.78
C TYR A 76 -10.21 8.60 -6.52
N TYR A 77 -9.94 8.73 -7.82
CA TYR A 77 -9.43 7.61 -8.62
C TYR A 77 -8.09 7.10 -8.09
N ASP A 78 -7.09 7.98 -7.93
CA ASP A 78 -5.74 7.60 -7.49
C ASP A 78 -5.77 6.95 -6.10
N MET A 79 -6.51 7.56 -5.17
CA MET A 79 -6.65 7.00 -3.82
C MET A 79 -7.40 5.65 -3.81
N THR A 80 -8.35 5.44 -4.74
CA THR A 80 -9.02 4.15 -4.92
C THR A 80 -8.04 3.08 -5.41
N GLU A 81 -7.18 3.42 -6.38
CA GLU A 81 -6.15 2.50 -6.86
C GLU A 81 -5.16 2.17 -5.75
N VAL A 82 -4.67 3.15 -4.99
CA VAL A 82 -3.81 2.89 -3.83
C VAL A 82 -4.46 1.92 -2.85
N MET A 83 -5.73 2.13 -2.48
CA MET A 83 -6.43 1.22 -1.57
C MET A 83 -6.57 -0.19 -2.11
N ARG A 84 -6.78 -0.36 -3.43
CA ARG A 84 -6.81 -1.67 -4.09
C ARG A 84 -5.45 -2.36 -4.04
N TYR A 85 -4.38 -1.63 -4.34
CA TYR A 85 -3.02 -2.16 -4.26
C TYR A 85 -2.63 -2.49 -2.83
N ILE A 86 -3.01 -1.69 -1.83
CA ILE A 86 -2.84 -2.03 -0.41
C ILE A 86 -3.53 -3.36 -0.11
N ALA A 87 -4.79 -3.54 -0.53
CA ALA A 87 -5.51 -4.80 -0.28
C ALA A 87 -4.81 -6.01 -0.91
N LEU A 88 -4.34 -5.88 -2.16
CA LEU A 88 -3.57 -6.94 -2.82
C LEU A 88 -2.25 -7.23 -2.11
N SER A 89 -1.53 -6.20 -1.69
CA SER A 89 -0.27 -6.35 -0.97
C SER A 89 -0.46 -6.97 0.41
N VAL A 90 -1.53 -6.62 1.12
CA VAL A 90 -1.93 -7.29 2.37
C VAL A 90 -2.20 -8.76 2.10
N LEU A 91 -3.00 -9.11 1.08
CA LEU A 91 -3.29 -10.51 0.78
C LEU A 91 -2.01 -11.32 0.52
N ARG A 92 -1.09 -10.72 -0.25
CA ARG A 92 0.19 -11.31 -0.64
C ARG A 92 1.22 -11.32 0.49
N ASP A 93 1.09 -10.45 1.50
CA ASP A 93 2.15 -10.13 2.46
C ASP A 93 3.43 -9.66 1.76
N ASP A 94 3.27 -8.70 0.84
CA ASP A 94 4.34 -8.31 -0.08
C ASP A 94 4.47 -6.78 -0.21
N PRO A 95 5.26 -6.14 0.68
CA PRO A 95 5.62 -4.73 0.56
C PRO A 95 6.39 -4.38 -0.71
N GLN A 96 7.18 -5.32 -1.24
CA GLN A 96 7.95 -5.07 -2.47
C GLN A 96 7.01 -4.91 -3.66
N PHE A 97 6.00 -5.77 -3.76
CA PHE A 97 4.94 -5.63 -4.77
C PHE A 97 4.26 -4.26 -4.70
N PHE A 98 3.94 -3.75 -3.50
CA PHE A 98 3.33 -2.42 -3.37
C PHE A 98 4.26 -1.29 -3.87
N LYS A 99 5.54 -1.36 -3.49
CA LYS A 99 6.56 -0.38 -3.88
C LYS A 99 6.69 -0.30 -5.40
N GLU A 100 6.86 -1.46 -6.04
CA GLU A 100 7.16 -1.54 -7.48
C GLU A 100 5.92 -1.30 -8.34
N ALA A 101 4.79 -1.92 -7.97
CA ALA A 101 3.60 -1.92 -8.81
C ALA A 101 2.69 -0.70 -8.61
N MET A 102 2.83 0.02 -7.48
CA MET A 102 2.01 1.20 -7.19
C MET A 102 2.85 2.42 -6.83
N ALA A 103 3.58 2.38 -5.70
CA ALA A 103 4.15 3.59 -5.11
C ALA A 103 5.14 4.28 -6.06
N LEU A 104 6.08 3.54 -6.65
CA LEU A 104 7.08 4.09 -7.56
C LEU A 104 6.44 4.72 -8.80
N TRP A 105 5.45 4.05 -9.39
CA TRP A 105 4.76 4.57 -10.57
C TRP A 105 4.01 5.86 -10.26
N GLU A 106 3.21 5.87 -9.19
CA GLU A 106 2.39 7.02 -8.84
C GLU A 106 3.24 8.23 -8.44
N THR A 107 4.29 8.02 -7.62
CA THR A 107 5.14 9.14 -7.19
C THR A 107 5.96 9.75 -8.32
N ASN A 108 6.38 8.95 -9.31
CA ASN A 108 7.03 9.47 -10.51
C ASN A 108 6.09 10.38 -11.32
N ILE A 109 4.82 9.97 -11.49
CA ILE A 109 3.81 10.79 -12.15
C ILE A 109 3.56 12.07 -11.34
N LEU A 110 3.30 11.96 -10.04
CA LEU A 110 3.03 13.12 -9.18
C LEU A 110 4.20 14.09 -9.12
N ALA A 111 5.44 13.60 -9.18
CA ALA A 111 6.63 14.44 -9.27
C ALA A 111 6.72 15.21 -10.58
N ALA A 112 6.40 14.58 -11.72
CA ALA A 112 6.37 15.25 -13.02
C ALA A 112 5.34 16.40 -13.05
N TYR A 113 4.24 16.26 -12.30
CA TYR A 113 3.20 17.30 -12.17
C TYR A 113 3.40 18.24 -10.96
N GLN A 114 4.49 18.09 -10.20
CA GLN A 114 4.78 18.88 -9.00
C GLN A 114 3.65 18.85 -7.95
N LYS A 115 3.09 17.66 -7.70
CA LYS A 115 1.94 17.42 -6.79
C LYS A 115 2.29 16.64 -5.52
N GLN A 116 3.57 16.44 -5.22
CA GLN A 116 4.00 15.60 -4.09
C GLN A 116 3.41 16.08 -2.75
N TYR A 117 3.58 17.36 -2.42
CA TYR A 117 3.12 17.90 -1.14
C TYR A 117 1.60 17.80 -0.91
N PRO A 118 0.71 18.28 -1.81
CA PRO A 118 -0.73 18.13 -1.60
C PRO A 118 -1.15 16.66 -1.57
N CYS A 119 -0.52 15.77 -2.35
CA CYS A 119 -0.78 14.33 -2.28
C CYS A 119 -0.34 13.72 -0.94
N LEU A 120 0.81 14.13 -0.39
CA LEU A 120 1.26 13.70 0.94
C LEU A 120 0.25 14.08 2.02
N VAL A 121 -0.28 15.30 1.99
CA VAL A 121 -1.35 15.74 2.91
C VAL A 121 -2.63 14.91 2.71
N CYS A 122 -2.98 14.59 1.46
CA CYS A 122 -4.13 13.75 1.14
C CYS A 122 -3.99 12.33 1.72
N TYR A 123 -2.81 11.70 1.62
CA TYR A 123 -2.56 10.38 2.20
C TYR A 123 -2.47 10.38 3.73
N ARG A 124 -2.03 11.49 4.36
CA ARG A 124 -2.15 11.67 5.82
C ARG A 124 -3.62 11.71 6.26
N CYS A 125 -4.46 12.45 5.53
CA CYS A 125 -5.91 12.46 5.79
C CYS A 125 -6.51 11.05 5.68
N LEU A 126 -6.07 10.25 4.70
CA LEU A 126 -6.49 8.86 4.56
C LEU A 126 -6.05 8.00 5.74
N GLN A 127 -4.79 8.10 6.18
CA GLN A 127 -4.28 7.35 7.33
C GLN A 127 -5.08 7.64 8.59
N GLU A 128 -5.31 8.92 8.88
CA GLU A 128 -6.10 9.36 10.04
C GLU A 128 -7.53 8.80 9.98
N ILE A 129 -8.21 8.93 8.84
CA ILE A 129 -9.56 8.40 8.66
C ILE A 129 -9.60 6.88 8.81
N ILE A 130 -8.59 6.15 8.33
CA ILE A 130 -8.49 4.70 8.53
C ILE A 130 -8.36 4.37 10.02
N HIS A 131 -7.50 5.06 10.76
CA HIS A 131 -7.30 4.83 12.20
C HIS A 131 -8.52 5.21 13.04
N GLU A 132 -9.27 6.23 12.63
CA GLU A 132 -10.50 6.65 13.29
C GLU A 132 -11.67 5.66 13.08
N ASN A 133 -11.68 4.91 11.97
CA ASN A 133 -12.86 4.14 11.54
C ASN A 133 -12.65 2.61 11.49
N LEU A 134 -11.41 2.12 11.53
CA LEU A 134 -11.09 0.70 11.51
C LEU A 134 -10.37 0.28 12.80
N PRO A 135 -10.59 -0.95 13.29
CA PRO A 135 -9.94 -1.43 14.50
C PRO A 135 -8.44 -1.69 14.25
N THR A 136 -7.63 -1.59 15.31
CA THR A 136 -6.15 -1.71 15.23
C THR A 136 -5.67 -3.03 14.63
N ASN A 137 -6.41 -4.13 14.81
CA ASN A 137 -6.06 -5.41 14.21
C ASN A 137 -6.21 -5.42 12.67
N VAL A 138 -6.91 -4.45 12.10
CA VAL A 138 -7.00 -4.22 10.66
C VAL A 138 -5.95 -3.20 10.22
N THR A 139 -5.85 -2.06 10.90
CA THR A 139 -4.95 -0.96 10.49
C THR A 139 -3.48 -1.38 10.50
N LYS A 140 -3.07 -2.25 11.43
CA LYS A 140 -1.69 -2.78 11.50
C LYS A 140 -1.23 -3.44 10.19
N TYR A 141 -2.15 -3.98 9.40
CA TYR A 141 -1.83 -4.58 8.10
C TYR A 141 -1.69 -3.54 6.99
N MET A 142 -2.35 -2.39 7.12
CA MET A 142 -2.35 -1.33 6.09
C MET A 142 -1.19 -0.35 6.27
N ASP A 143 -0.83 -0.08 7.53
CA ASP A 143 0.12 0.97 7.91
C ASP A 143 1.47 0.89 7.19
N PRO A 144 2.08 -0.30 6.98
CA PRO A 144 3.33 -0.38 6.22
C PRO A 144 3.21 0.18 4.81
N TYR A 145 2.09 -0.06 4.12
CA TYR A 145 1.89 0.35 2.73
C TYR A 145 1.54 1.83 2.61
N ILE A 146 0.73 2.36 3.52
CA ILE A 146 0.45 3.81 3.57
C ILE A 146 1.74 4.58 3.88
N THR A 147 2.56 4.05 4.80
CA THR A 147 3.86 4.62 5.15
C THR A 147 4.80 4.63 3.93
N ILE A 148 4.86 3.53 3.16
CA ILE A 148 5.62 3.47 1.90
C ILE A 148 5.16 4.57 0.94
N MET A 149 3.85 4.74 0.75
CA MET A 149 3.32 5.76 -0.15
C MET A 149 3.68 7.18 0.31
N MET A 150 3.56 7.46 1.61
CA MET A 150 3.92 8.75 2.18
C MET A 150 5.42 9.04 2.08
N GLN A 151 6.27 8.07 2.41
CA GLN A 151 7.73 8.21 2.29
C GLN A 151 8.16 8.45 0.84
N ALA A 152 7.51 7.76 -0.11
CA ALA A 152 7.77 7.94 -1.53
C ALA A 152 7.41 9.35 -2.04
N LEU A 153 6.44 10.02 -1.42
CA LEU A 153 6.05 11.39 -1.75
C LEU A 153 6.89 12.45 -1.04
N ASP A 154 7.43 12.12 0.13
CA ASP A 154 8.32 13.00 0.90
C ASP A 154 9.73 13.03 0.30
N LEU A 155 10.17 11.91 -0.30
CA LEU A 155 11.43 11.79 -1.02
C LEU A 155 11.31 12.42 -2.43
N PRO A 156 12.32 13.17 -2.89
CA PRO A 156 12.41 13.56 -4.29
C PRO A 156 12.51 12.30 -5.16
N ALA A 157 11.68 12.18 -6.21
CA ALA A 157 11.59 10.98 -7.08
C ALA A 157 12.95 10.47 -7.62
N LYS A 158 13.96 11.33 -7.77
CA LYS A 158 15.32 10.94 -8.18
C LYS A 158 16.03 10.02 -7.18
N MET A 159 15.62 9.98 -5.90
CA MET A 159 16.26 9.17 -4.85
C MET A 159 15.65 7.78 -4.68
N MET A 160 14.44 7.52 -5.20
CA MET A 160 13.76 6.23 -5.04
C MET A 160 14.28 5.13 -5.99
N ASN A 161 14.95 5.51 -7.08
CA ASN A 161 15.52 4.57 -8.06
C ASN A 161 16.94 4.10 -7.70
N ALA A 162 17.48 4.50 -6.56
CA ALA A 162 18.88 4.27 -6.15
C ALA A 162 19.03 3.41 -4.89
N ALA A 163 17.95 2.79 -4.41
CA ALA A 163 17.92 1.90 -3.25
C ALA A 163 17.25 0.58 -3.62
#